data_AF-A0AA96NAJ2-F1
#
_entry.id   AF-A0AA96NAJ2-F1
#
_cell.length_a   1.000
_cell.length_b   1.000
_cell.length_c   1.000
_cell.angle_alpha   90.00
_cell.angle_beta   90.00
_cell.angle_gamma   90.00
#
_symmetry.space_group_name_H-M   'P 1'
#
loop_
_entity.id
_entity.type
_entity.pdbx_description
1 polymer ?
#
loop_
_entity_poly.entity_id
_entity_poly.type
_entity_poly.pdbx_seq_one_letter_code
_entity_poly.pdbx_strand_id
1 'polypeptide(L)'
;MRDTAKGMLENLLSLVKKYGFVPNGSRVYYLNRSQPPLLTLMVRIYIDATNDLKWLRKNVQTLDRELTWWLANRTVTVVKDGVNYTLARYGCHSTTPRPESYYEDLKTCREERCHIDIKSAAESGWDFSSRWIFDHKGGINATLSDIQTTRVIPVDLNAFLCKAFADLSYLYLKVGHTSKVTQWKEKADEWKNSILMVLYNLEDGIWYDYDLSLRQARKIFYPSNLTPLWAKAYVRRMLSDAEYGSRAVKYLKGQGVDKYKGGIPTSLTETGEQWDLPNAWPPIQEIVILGLRETGQKDAVQLAKEFSTRWIEANMKGFEENDNKMFEKYDAIKPGQYGGGGEYPVQTGFGWSNGVALSLINVYYTGDNL
;
A
#
# COMPACT_ATOMS: atom_id res chain seq x y z
N MET A 1 -17.04 16.59 3.52
CA MET A 1 -16.57 17.19 2.23
C MET A 1 -16.89 16.26 1.06
N ARG A 2 -18.18 16.06 0.72
CA ARG A 2 -18.59 15.09 -0.31
C ARG A 2 -18.30 15.58 -1.73
N ASP A 3 -18.47 16.87 -1.99
CA ASP A 3 -18.26 17.46 -3.32
C ASP A 3 -16.79 17.47 -3.72
N THR A 4 -15.88 17.83 -2.79
CA THR A 4 -14.43 17.77 -3.01
C THR A 4 -13.99 16.33 -3.33
N ALA A 5 -14.50 15.35 -2.59
CA ALA A 5 -14.20 13.94 -2.86
C ALA A 5 -14.69 13.51 -4.26
N LYS A 6 -15.91 13.91 -4.64
CA LYS A 6 -16.45 13.66 -5.99
C LYS A 6 -15.57 14.29 -7.08
N GLY A 7 -15.16 15.54 -6.91
CA GLY A 7 -14.28 16.23 -7.87
C GLY A 7 -12.94 15.53 -8.05
N MET A 8 -12.33 15.04 -6.96
CA MET A 8 -11.10 14.22 -7.03
C MET A 8 -11.32 12.92 -7.79
N LEU A 9 -12.43 12.22 -7.54
CA LEU A 9 -12.79 11.01 -8.29
C LEU A 9 -12.97 11.30 -9.79
N GLU A 10 -13.64 12.39 -10.14
CA GLU A 10 -13.86 12.78 -11.53
C GLU A 10 -12.54 13.12 -12.24
N ASN A 11 -11.60 13.76 -11.54
CA ASN A 11 -10.25 13.99 -12.05
C ASN A 11 -9.53 12.66 -12.35
N LEU A 12 -9.50 11.72 -11.40
CA LEU A 12 -8.84 10.42 -11.58
C LEU A 12 -9.50 9.60 -12.69
N LEU A 13 -10.83 9.55 -12.74
CA LEU A 13 -11.57 8.89 -13.80
C LEU A 13 -11.29 9.52 -15.18
N SER A 14 -11.06 10.83 -15.26
CA SER A 14 -10.67 11.49 -16.51
C SER A 14 -9.30 11.02 -16.99
N LEU A 15 -8.35 10.80 -16.08
CA LEU A 15 -7.02 10.27 -16.38
C LEU A 15 -7.11 8.83 -16.90
N VAL A 16 -7.91 7.98 -16.26
CA VAL A 16 -8.15 6.60 -16.74
C VAL A 16 -8.81 6.59 -18.11
N LYS A 17 -9.79 7.48 -18.37
CA LYS A 17 -10.42 7.61 -19.69
C LYS A 17 -9.42 8.00 -20.77
N LYS A 18 -8.45 8.86 -20.43
CA LYS A 18 -7.45 9.35 -21.38
C LYS A 18 -6.29 8.37 -21.59
N TYR A 19 -5.74 7.79 -20.52
CA TYR A 19 -4.49 7.03 -20.54
C TYR A 19 -4.66 5.54 -20.23
N GLY A 20 -5.83 5.11 -19.77
CA GLY A 20 -6.12 3.72 -19.39
C GLY A 20 -5.82 3.39 -17.93
N PHE A 21 -5.12 4.25 -17.20
CA PHE A 21 -4.75 4.08 -15.80
C PHE A 21 -4.62 5.45 -15.11
N VAL A 22 -4.45 5.47 -13.78
CA VAL A 22 -4.09 6.67 -13.02
C VAL A 22 -2.56 6.81 -13.00
N PRO A 23 -1.95 7.80 -13.69
CA PRO A 23 -0.52 8.05 -13.58
C PRO A 23 -0.13 8.46 -12.16
N ASN A 24 1.13 8.24 -11.79
CA ASN A 24 1.69 8.60 -10.47
C ASN A 24 1.30 10.04 -10.03
N GLY A 25 1.37 10.99 -10.97
CA GLY A 25 0.75 12.31 -10.83
C GLY A 25 0.36 12.88 -12.20
N SER A 26 -0.37 13.99 -12.23
CA SER A 26 -0.87 14.63 -13.45
C SER A 26 0.20 15.44 -14.21
N ARG A 27 1.38 14.84 -14.42
CA ARG A 27 2.50 15.40 -15.20
C ARG A 27 2.89 14.44 -16.32
N VAL A 28 3.36 14.99 -17.45
CA VAL A 28 3.69 14.19 -18.65
C VAL A 28 4.74 13.11 -18.36
N TYR A 29 5.75 13.42 -17.53
CA TYR A 29 6.81 12.47 -17.17
C TYR A 29 6.37 11.32 -16.26
N TYR A 30 5.12 11.33 -15.78
CA TYR A 30 4.51 10.22 -15.03
C TYR A 30 3.69 9.28 -15.91
N LEU A 31 3.51 9.55 -17.21
CA LEU A 31 2.70 8.70 -18.10
C LEU A 31 3.29 7.30 -18.38
N ASN A 32 4.46 6.97 -17.82
CA ASN A 32 5.07 5.66 -17.92
C ASN A 32 4.92 4.80 -16.64
N ARG A 33 4.28 5.33 -15.58
CA ARG A 33 4.10 4.65 -14.30
C ARG A 33 2.85 5.11 -13.53
N SER A 34 2.26 4.20 -12.78
CA SER A 34 1.10 4.43 -11.92
C SER A 34 1.52 4.80 -10.49
N GLN A 35 0.59 4.65 -9.55
CA GLN A 35 0.81 4.46 -8.12
C GLN A 35 -0.09 3.32 -7.59
N PRO A 36 -0.02 2.91 -6.30
CA PRO A 36 -0.87 1.86 -5.74
C PRO A 36 -2.37 2.05 -6.09
N PRO A 37 -3.07 1.01 -6.62
CA PRO A 37 -4.38 1.18 -7.25
C PRO A 37 -5.53 1.29 -6.25
N LEU A 38 -5.82 2.50 -5.79
CA LEU A 38 -6.86 2.77 -4.79
C LEU A 38 -8.14 3.42 -5.34
N LEU A 39 -8.21 3.74 -6.65
CA LEU A 39 -9.37 4.45 -7.23
C LEU A 39 -10.70 3.70 -7.01
N THR A 40 -10.70 2.37 -7.18
CA THR A 40 -11.91 1.55 -6.97
C THR A 40 -12.38 1.62 -5.52
N LEU A 41 -11.46 1.61 -4.56
CA LEU A 41 -11.78 1.79 -3.14
C LEU A 41 -12.34 3.18 -2.87
N MET A 42 -11.73 4.23 -3.43
CA MET A 42 -12.22 5.60 -3.27
C MET A 42 -13.66 5.75 -3.80
N VAL A 43 -13.97 5.15 -4.95
CA VAL A 43 -15.35 5.11 -5.47
C VAL A 43 -16.27 4.32 -4.56
N ARG A 44 -15.85 3.16 -4.05
CA ARG A 44 -16.65 2.38 -3.10
C ARG A 44 -17.03 3.21 -1.87
N ILE A 45 -16.06 3.87 -1.23
CA ILE A 45 -16.29 4.72 -0.05
C ILE A 45 -17.27 5.86 -0.39
N TYR A 46 -17.10 6.51 -1.53
CA TYR A 46 -18.01 7.57 -1.98
C TYR A 46 -19.44 7.06 -2.19
N ILE A 47 -19.61 5.90 -2.83
CA ILE A 47 -20.93 5.32 -3.07
C ILE A 47 -21.58 4.85 -1.77
N ASP A 48 -20.84 4.22 -0.87
CA ASP A 48 -21.36 3.80 0.43
C ASP A 48 -21.84 5.02 1.25
N ALA A 49 -21.16 6.17 1.12
CA ALA A 49 -21.52 7.41 1.83
C ALA A 49 -22.64 8.24 1.18
N THR A 50 -22.90 8.09 -0.13
CA THR A 50 -23.80 8.99 -0.88
C THR A 50 -24.96 8.28 -1.57
N ASN A 51 -24.82 6.99 -1.83
CA ASN A 51 -25.71 6.19 -2.66
C ASN A 51 -25.99 6.80 -4.04
N ASP A 52 -25.04 7.57 -4.62
CA ASP A 52 -25.16 8.19 -5.95
C ASP A 52 -25.02 7.14 -7.08
N LEU A 53 -26.03 6.27 -7.20
CA LEU A 53 -26.06 5.18 -8.18
C LEU A 53 -26.16 5.69 -9.63
N LYS A 54 -26.63 6.92 -9.85
CA LYS A 54 -26.64 7.54 -11.18
C LYS A 54 -25.21 7.84 -11.62
N TRP A 55 -24.41 8.46 -10.74
CA TRP A 55 -23.00 8.70 -11.01
C TRP A 55 -22.20 7.40 -11.15
N LEU A 56 -22.50 6.38 -10.33
CA LEU A 56 -21.85 5.07 -10.44
C LEU A 56 -22.09 4.43 -11.81
N ARG A 57 -23.34 4.36 -12.28
CA ARG A 57 -23.68 3.78 -13.60
C ARG A 57 -22.91 4.44 -14.74
N LYS A 58 -22.64 5.75 -14.65
CA LYS A 58 -21.88 6.49 -15.66
C LYS A 58 -20.37 6.17 -15.65
N ASN A 59 -19.82 5.73 -14.52
CA ASN A 59 -18.36 5.68 -14.31
C ASN A 59 -17.80 4.29 -14.01
N VAL A 60 -18.62 3.30 -13.62
CA VAL A 60 -18.14 1.96 -13.20
C VAL A 60 -17.28 1.26 -14.27
N GLN A 61 -17.59 1.43 -15.56
CA GLN A 61 -16.79 0.88 -16.66
C GLN A 61 -15.38 1.48 -16.75
N THR A 62 -15.18 2.70 -16.24
CA THR A 62 -13.84 3.31 -16.19
C THR A 62 -12.96 2.63 -15.14
N LEU A 63 -13.52 2.19 -14.01
CA LEU A 63 -12.80 1.40 -13.00
C LEU A 63 -12.35 0.06 -13.58
N ASP A 64 -13.24 -0.61 -14.31
CA ASP A 64 -12.96 -1.86 -15.02
C ASP A 64 -11.80 -1.70 -16.02
N ARG A 65 -11.77 -0.59 -16.75
CA ARG A 65 -10.67 -0.25 -17.67
C ARG A 65 -9.33 -0.13 -16.95
N GLU A 66 -9.27 0.53 -15.80
CA GLU A 66 -8.03 0.63 -15.02
C GLU A 66 -7.56 -0.75 -14.54
N LEU A 67 -8.45 -1.56 -13.98
CA LEU A 67 -8.07 -2.90 -13.49
C LEU A 67 -7.66 -3.83 -14.63
N THR A 68 -8.27 -3.69 -15.81
CA THR A 68 -7.83 -4.38 -17.02
C THR A 68 -6.43 -3.94 -17.45
N TRP A 69 -6.11 -2.64 -17.35
CA TRP A 69 -4.75 -2.14 -17.61
C TRP A 69 -3.74 -2.75 -16.65
N TRP A 70 -4.03 -2.82 -15.34
CA TRP A 70 -3.16 -3.46 -14.35
C TRP A 70 -2.91 -4.92 -14.68
N LEU A 71 -3.97 -5.66 -14.99
CA LEU A 71 -3.87 -7.06 -15.37
C LEU A 71 -3.00 -7.26 -16.61
N ALA A 72 -3.12 -6.39 -17.61
CA ALA A 72 -2.35 -6.48 -18.85
C ALA A 72 -0.87 -6.06 -18.70
N ASN A 73 -0.57 -5.09 -17.83
CA ASN A 73 0.73 -4.42 -17.83
C ASN A 73 1.61 -4.74 -16.61
N ARG A 74 1.06 -5.36 -15.56
CA ARG A 74 1.78 -5.59 -14.29
C ARG A 74 1.75 -7.03 -13.80
N THR A 75 0.92 -7.87 -14.41
CA THR A 75 0.84 -9.30 -14.08
C THR A 75 2.07 -10.05 -14.54
N VAL A 76 2.52 -10.98 -13.71
CA VAL A 76 3.61 -11.92 -13.99
C VAL A 76 3.22 -13.32 -13.49
N THR A 77 3.78 -14.34 -14.12
CA THR A 77 3.65 -15.73 -13.67
C THR A 77 4.72 -16.04 -12.63
N VAL A 78 4.32 -16.51 -11.46
CA VAL A 78 5.20 -16.98 -10.39
C VAL A 78 5.13 -18.50 -10.32
N VAL A 79 6.26 -19.17 -10.51
CA VAL A 79 6.35 -20.63 -10.40
C VAL A 79 6.81 -21.01 -8.99
N LYS A 80 5.96 -21.67 -8.22
CA LYS A 80 6.26 -22.15 -6.87
C LYS A 80 5.78 -23.59 -6.72
N ASP A 81 6.67 -24.47 -6.28
CA ASP A 81 6.40 -25.91 -6.10
C ASP A 81 5.80 -26.60 -7.35
N GLY A 82 6.27 -26.19 -8.53
CA GLY A 82 5.80 -26.71 -9.83
C GLY A 82 4.43 -26.18 -10.29
N VAL A 83 3.81 -25.28 -9.52
CA VAL A 83 2.52 -24.65 -9.85
C VAL A 83 2.72 -23.21 -10.29
N ASN A 84 1.99 -22.81 -11.33
CA ASN A 84 1.98 -21.45 -11.84
C ASN A 84 0.89 -20.64 -11.12
N TYR A 85 1.31 -19.52 -10.50
CA TYR A 85 0.43 -18.55 -9.88
C TYR A 85 0.50 -17.22 -10.63
N THR A 86 -0.60 -16.47 -10.62
CA THR A 86 -0.71 -15.18 -11.29
C THR A 86 -0.75 -14.08 -10.23
N LEU A 87 0.27 -13.21 -10.22
CA LEU A 87 0.39 -12.07 -9.31
C LEU A 87 0.91 -10.85 -10.06
N ALA A 88 0.89 -9.68 -9.45
CA ALA A 88 1.41 -8.45 -10.04
C ALA A 88 2.69 -7.98 -9.34
N ARG A 89 3.51 -7.22 -10.08
CA ARG A 89 4.62 -6.43 -9.56
C ARG A 89 4.54 -5.00 -10.07
N TYR A 90 5.11 -4.05 -9.31
CA TYR A 90 5.35 -2.71 -9.86
C TYR A 90 6.38 -2.79 -10.99
N GLY A 91 6.24 -1.91 -11.99
CA GLY A 91 7.08 -1.97 -13.17
C GLY A 91 7.00 -0.74 -14.05
N CYS A 92 8.13 -0.20 -14.46
CA CYS A 92 8.23 0.78 -15.53
C CYS A 92 9.11 0.23 -16.65
N HIS A 93 8.74 0.43 -17.92
CA HIS A 93 9.52 -0.09 -19.05
C HIS A 93 10.58 0.90 -19.58
N SER A 94 10.74 2.06 -18.95
CA SER A 94 11.62 3.11 -19.44
C SER A 94 13.02 2.96 -18.83
N THR A 95 14.05 2.91 -19.69
CA THR A 95 15.47 2.72 -19.32
C THR A 95 16.23 4.02 -19.06
N THR A 96 15.60 5.18 -19.20
CA THR A 96 16.24 6.50 -19.03
C THR A 96 16.17 7.01 -17.59
N PRO A 97 16.88 8.06 -17.18
CA PRO A 97 16.62 8.72 -15.90
C PRO A 97 15.17 9.25 -15.78
N ARG A 98 14.67 9.39 -14.55
CA ARG A 98 13.46 10.14 -14.20
C ARG A 98 13.66 11.62 -14.55
N PRO A 99 12.77 12.26 -15.33
CA PRO A 99 12.92 13.69 -15.63
C PRO A 99 12.89 14.59 -14.39
N GLU A 100 12.14 14.20 -13.34
CA GLU A 100 12.02 14.99 -12.11
C GLU A 100 13.18 14.83 -11.12
N SER A 101 14.01 13.78 -11.29
CA SER A 101 15.21 13.49 -10.49
C SER A 101 16.38 13.09 -11.41
N TYR A 102 16.55 13.82 -12.50
CA TYR A 102 17.42 13.40 -13.62
C TYR A 102 18.90 13.28 -13.20
N TYR A 103 19.37 14.23 -12.39
CA TYR A 103 20.76 14.28 -11.94
C TYR A 103 21.06 13.19 -10.91
N GLU A 104 20.13 12.97 -9.99
CA GLU A 104 20.18 11.96 -8.94
C GLU A 104 20.24 10.55 -9.55
N ASP A 105 19.36 10.28 -10.53
CA ASP A 105 19.32 9.01 -11.25
C ASP A 105 20.61 8.74 -12.04
N LEU A 106 21.18 9.76 -12.70
CA LEU A 106 22.44 9.61 -13.44
C LEU A 106 23.64 9.32 -12.52
N LYS A 107 23.64 9.88 -11.31
CA LYS A 107 24.68 9.60 -10.32
C LYS A 107 24.56 8.21 -9.71
N THR A 108 23.33 7.74 -9.55
CA THR A 108 23.00 6.50 -8.86
C THR A 108 23.14 5.30 -9.78
N CYS A 109 22.50 5.36 -10.95
CA CYS A 109 22.41 4.22 -11.86
C CYS A 109 23.60 4.16 -12.80
N ARG A 110 24.25 2.99 -12.84
CA ARG A 110 25.33 2.68 -13.78
C ARG A 110 24.86 1.90 -15.00
N GLU A 111 23.71 1.24 -14.90
CA GLU A 111 23.14 0.38 -15.93
C GLU A 111 21.67 0.73 -16.19
N GLU A 112 21.18 0.46 -17.39
CA GLU A 112 19.79 0.75 -17.82
C GLU A 112 18.74 0.12 -16.90
N ARG A 113 19.02 -1.07 -16.36
CA ARG A 113 18.09 -1.79 -15.49
C ARG A 113 17.82 -1.05 -14.18
N CYS A 114 18.83 -0.36 -13.62
CA CYS A 114 18.65 0.44 -12.40
C CYS A 114 17.59 1.54 -12.61
N HIS A 115 17.53 2.16 -13.79
CA HIS A 115 16.51 3.17 -14.09
C HIS A 115 15.08 2.60 -14.14
N ILE A 116 14.93 1.36 -14.62
CA ILE A 116 13.66 0.64 -14.57
C ILE A 116 13.24 0.42 -13.11
N ASP A 117 14.16 -0.07 -12.28
CA ASP A 117 13.89 -0.42 -10.89
C ASP A 117 13.64 0.82 -10.01
N ILE A 118 14.35 1.92 -10.24
CA ILE A 118 14.09 3.23 -9.61
C ILE A 118 12.66 3.71 -9.91
N LYS A 119 12.25 3.73 -11.18
CA LYS A 119 10.90 4.18 -11.54
C LYS A 119 9.82 3.23 -11.04
N SER A 120 10.13 1.94 -10.95
CA SER A 120 9.22 0.94 -10.40
C SER A 120 9.05 1.13 -8.88
N ALA A 121 10.08 1.57 -8.16
CA ALA A 121 9.95 1.97 -6.75
C ALA A 121 9.14 3.26 -6.58
N ALA A 122 9.29 4.22 -7.49
CA ALA A 122 8.41 5.39 -7.53
C ALA A 122 6.94 5.00 -7.82
N GLU A 123 6.71 3.99 -8.66
CA GLU A 123 5.37 3.42 -8.89
C GLU A 123 4.81 2.72 -7.65
N SER A 124 5.66 2.13 -6.80
CA SER A 124 5.21 1.54 -5.53
C SER A 124 4.82 2.58 -4.49
N GLY A 125 5.22 3.84 -4.71
CA GLY A 125 5.15 4.91 -3.71
C GLY A 125 6.11 4.72 -2.54
N TRP A 126 7.14 3.88 -2.68
CA TRP A 126 8.17 3.63 -1.66
C TRP A 126 9.56 3.92 -2.25
N ASP A 127 9.77 5.15 -2.71
CA ASP A 127 10.99 5.67 -3.29
C ASP A 127 11.80 6.49 -2.26
N PHE A 128 12.82 5.95 -1.60
CA PHE A 128 13.29 4.57 -1.65
C PHE A 128 13.30 3.89 -0.29
N SER A 129 13.57 2.58 -0.31
CA SER A 129 13.50 1.69 0.84
C SER A 129 14.42 0.50 0.66
N SER A 130 14.99 0.02 1.76
CA SER A 130 15.63 -1.31 1.88
C SER A 130 14.74 -2.46 1.40
N ARG A 131 13.42 -2.23 1.31
CA ARG A 131 12.48 -3.17 0.70
C ARG A 131 12.86 -3.56 -0.72
N TRP A 132 13.37 -2.61 -1.50
CA TRP A 132 13.77 -2.76 -2.90
C TRP A 132 15.29 -2.80 -3.10
N ILE A 133 16.06 -2.37 -2.09
CA ILE A 133 17.51 -2.25 -2.13
C ILE A 133 18.13 -3.46 -1.42
N PHE A 134 18.66 -4.40 -2.19
CA PHE A 134 19.26 -5.62 -1.67
C PHE A 134 20.20 -6.23 -2.71
N ASP A 135 21.18 -7.01 -2.25
CA ASP A 135 22.15 -7.65 -3.12
C ASP A 135 21.53 -8.81 -3.93
N HIS A 136 22.30 -9.39 -4.85
CA HIS A 136 21.82 -10.50 -5.68
C HIS A 136 21.41 -11.75 -4.85
N LYS A 137 21.93 -11.90 -3.62
CA LYS A 137 21.62 -13.00 -2.68
C LYS A 137 20.44 -12.67 -1.75
N GLY A 138 19.84 -11.48 -1.85
CA GLY A 138 18.72 -11.06 -1.01
C GLY A 138 19.14 -10.38 0.31
N GLY A 139 20.43 -10.10 0.49
CA GLY A 139 20.97 -9.41 1.67
C GLY A 139 20.73 -7.89 1.60
N ILE A 140 20.52 -7.26 2.75
CA ILE A 140 20.24 -5.82 2.87
C ILE A 140 21.51 -4.94 2.88
N ASN A 141 22.70 -5.52 2.75
CA ASN A 141 23.95 -4.77 2.64
C ASN A 141 24.17 -4.32 1.19
N ALA A 142 23.38 -3.33 0.78
CA ALA A 142 23.30 -2.87 -0.60
C ALA A 142 23.08 -1.35 -0.63
N THR A 143 23.34 -0.75 -1.79
CA THR A 143 23.16 0.69 -2.02
C THR A 143 22.04 0.94 -3.02
N LEU A 144 21.58 2.18 -3.15
CA LEU A 144 20.48 2.50 -4.08
C LEU A 144 20.78 2.07 -5.54
N SER A 145 22.06 1.98 -5.95
CA SER A 145 22.42 1.46 -7.27
C SER A 145 22.14 -0.03 -7.47
N ASP A 146 21.94 -0.78 -6.37
CA ASP A 146 21.59 -2.20 -6.33
C ASP A 146 20.06 -2.43 -6.25
N ILE A 147 19.26 -1.38 -6.47
CA ILE A 147 17.80 -1.48 -6.43
C ILE A 147 17.27 -2.51 -7.44
N GLN A 148 16.38 -3.40 -6.98
CA GLN A 148 15.87 -4.53 -7.75
C GLN A 148 14.34 -4.66 -7.61
N THR A 149 13.61 -3.54 -7.68
CA THR A 149 12.15 -3.49 -7.45
C THR A 149 11.37 -4.50 -8.30
N THR A 150 11.67 -4.62 -9.59
CA THR A 150 11.00 -5.53 -10.52
C THR A 150 11.30 -7.01 -10.24
N ARG A 151 12.28 -7.34 -9.41
CA ARG A 151 12.54 -8.71 -8.94
C ARG A 151 11.54 -9.14 -7.86
N VAL A 152 10.84 -8.20 -7.24
CA VAL A 152 9.96 -8.45 -6.10
C VAL A 152 8.50 -8.56 -6.55
N ILE A 153 7.78 -9.54 -6.00
CA ILE A 153 6.32 -9.58 -5.99
C ILE A 153 5.84 -8.94 -4.70
N PRO A 154 5.30 -7.70 -4.74
CA PRO A 154 4.95 -6.96 -3.55
C PRO A 154 3.63 -7.44 -2.94
N VAL A 155 3.64 -7.65 -1.63
CA VAL A 155 2.45 -8.08 -0.88
C VAL A 155 1.31 -7.05 -0.92
N ASP A 156 1.66 -5.77 -0.83
CA ASP A 156 0.73 -4.64 -0.81
C ASP A 156 0.04 -4.46 -2.18
N LEU A 157 0.78 -4.45 -3.29
CA LEU A 157 0.17 -4.35 -4.62
C LEU A 157 -0.88 -5.45 -4.86
N ASN A 158 -0.54 -6.68 -4.49
CA ASN A 158 -1.44 -7.82 -4.69
C ASN A 158 -2.66 -7.74 -3.77
N ALA A 159 -2.49 -7.24 -2.54
CA ALA A 159 -3.60 -6.94 -1.65
C ALA A 159 -4.51 -5.82 -2.18
N PHE A 160 -3.94 -4.72 -2.72
CA PHE A 160 -4.69 -3.61 -3.32
C PHE A 160 -5.51 -4.09 -4.52
N LEU A 161 -4.91 -4.86 -5.43
CA LEU A 161 -5.61 -5.41 -6.59
C LEU A 161 -6.72 -6.39 -6.18
N CYS A 162 -6.44 -7.30 -5.25
CA CYS A 162 -7.45 -8.22 -4.72
C CYS A 162 -8.66 -7.46 -4.14
N LYS A 163 -8.39 -6.40 -3.37
CA LYS A 163 -9.43 -5.54 -2.81
C LYS A 163 -10.19 -4.82 -3.92
N ALA A 164 -9.50 -4.27 -4.90
CA ALA A 164 -10.12 -3.58 -6.03
C ALA A 164 -11.02 -4.51 -6.85
N PHE A 165 -10.64 -5.76 -7.08
CA PHE A 165 -11.49 -6.75 -7.76
C PHE A 165 -12.78 -7.02 -6.97
N ALA A 166 -12.66 -7.24 -5.65
CA ALA A 166 -13.81 -7.44 -4.77
C ALA A 166 -14.72 -6.20 -4.72
N ASP A 167 -14.14 -5.01 -4.62
CA ASP A 167 -14.86 -3.74 -4.58
C ASP A 167 -15.56 -3.45 -5.91
N LEU A 168 -14.93 -3.75 -7.06
CA LEU A 168 -15.54 -3.58 -8.36
C LEU A 168 -16.71 -4.55 -8.58
N SER A 169 -16.59 -5.81 -8.13
CA SER A 169 -17.71 -6.75 -8.09
C SER A 169 -18.90 -6.18 -7.28
N TYR A 170 -18.63 -5.61 -6.09
CA TYR A 170 -19.67 -4.97 -5.27
C TYR A 170 -20.32 -3.77 -5.98
N LEU A 171 -19.52 -2.92 -6.62
CA LEU A 171 -20.02 -1.77 -7.36
C LEU A 171 -20.88 -2.18 -8.56
N TYR A 172 -20.52 -3.23 -9.29
CA TYR A 172 -21.34 -3.79 -10.37
C TYR A 172 -22.66 -4.39 -9.86
N LEU A 173 -22.67 -4.98 -8.66
CA LEU A 173 -23.89 -5.46 -8.02
C LEU A 173 -24.86 -4.30 -7.76
N LYS A 174 -24.37 -3.16 -7.27
CA LYS A 174 -25.18 -1.95 -7.03
C LYS A 174 -25.84 -1.39 -8.29
N VAL A 175 -25.31 -1.71 -9.47
CA VAL A 175 -25.85 -1.27 -10.76
C VAL A 175 -26.44 -2.42 -11.60
N GLY A 176 -26.63 -3.60 -11.02
CA GLY A 176 -27.36 -4.72 -11.64
C GLY A 176 -26.63 -5.45 -12.79
N HIS A 177 -25.30 -5.35 -12.89
CA HIS A 177 -24.53 -6.01 -13.96
C HIS A 177 -24.04 -7.40 -13.52
N THR A 178 -24.91 -8.40 -13.56
CA THR A 178 -24.66 -9.75 -12.99
C THR A 178 -23.44 -10.47 -13.57
N SER A 179 -23.20 -10.41 -14.89
CA SER A 179 -22.03 -11.05 -15.50
C SER A 179 -20.70 -10.47 -15.00
N LYS A 180 -20.64 -9.14 -14.83
CA LYS A 180 -19.48 -8.44 -14.29
C LYS A 180 -19.27 -8.70 -12.79
N VAL A 181 -20.35 -8.90 -12.03
CA VAL A 181 -20.25 -9.34 -10.63
C VAL A 181 -19.52 -10.69 -10.55
N THR A 182 -19.98 -11.68 -11.32
CA THR A 182 -19.35 -13.01 -11.32
C THR A 182 -17.88 -12.93 -11.76
N GLN A 183 -17.59 -12.25 -12.86
CA GLN A 183 -16.23 -12.10 -13.39
C GLN A 183 -15.25 -11.55 -12.34
N TRP A 184 -15.59 -10.42 -11.71
CA TRP A 184 -14.67 -9.76 -10.78
C TRP A 184 -14.61 -10.45 -9.42
N LYS A 185 -15.68 -11.13 -9.00
CA LYS A 185 -15.68 -11.99 -7.81
C LYS A 185 -14.73 -13.18 -7.99
N GLU A 186 -14.87 -13.91 -9.10
CA GLU A 186 -13.98 -15.04 -9.42
C GLU A 186 -12.52 -14.59 -9.51
N LYS A 187 -12.27 -13.42 -10.12
CA LYS A 187 -10.91 -12.86 -10.17
C LYS A 187 -10.34 -12.56 -8.78
N ALA A 188 -11.15 -11.98 -7.89
CA ALA A 188 -10.73 -11.73 -6.51
C ALA A 188 -10.41 -13.03 -5.76
N ASP A 189 -11.21 -14.08 -5.95
CA ASP A 189 -11.00 -15.37 -5.27
C ASP A 189 -9.78 -16.15 -5.83
N GLU A 190 -9.54 -16.10 -7.15
CA GLU A 190 -8.29 -16.57 -7.78
C GLU A 190 -7.07 -15.84 -7.20
N TRP A 191 -7.17 -14.52 -7.05
CA TRP A 191 -6.07 -13.71 -6.53
C TRP A 191 -5.76 -14.00 -5.06
N LYS A 192 -6.79 -14.18 -4.21
CA LYS A 192 -6.61 -14.62 -2.82
C LYS A 192 -5.87 -15.95 -2.74
N ASN A 193 -6.16 -16.89 -3.64
CA ASN A 193 -5.47 -18.17 -3.68
C ASN A 193 -3.99 -17.97 -4.03
N SER A 194 -3.67 -17.13 -5.02
CA SER A 194 -2.28 -16.82 -5.37
C SER A 194 -1.53 -16.12 -4.22
N ILE A 195 -2.18 -15.18 -3.52
CA ILE A 195 -1.62 -14.54 -2.31
C ILE A 195 -1.34 -15.58 -1.22
N LEU A 196 -2.30 -16.47 -0.94
CA LEU A 196 -2.12 -17.53 0.06
C LEU A 196 -0.94 -18.42 -0.29
N MET A 197 -0.86 -18.89 -1.54
CA MET A 197 0.13 -19.89 -1.92
C MET A 197 1.54 -19.31 -2.08
N VAL A 198 1.68 -18.07 -2.53
CA VAL A 198 2.99 -17.47 -2.79
C VAL A 198 3.48 -16.63 -1.62
N LEU A 199 2.62 -15.77 -1.08
CA LEU A 199 3.03 -14.65 -0.20
C LEU A 199 2.77 -14.93 1.28
N TYR A 200 1.80 -15.78 1.63
CA TYR A 200 1.53 -16.10 3.04
C TYR A 200 2.49 -17.18 3.56
N ASN A 201 3.13 -16.89 4.70
CA ASN A 201 3.93 -17.85 5.44
C ASN A 201 3.13 -18.38 6.64
N LEU A 202 2.77 -19.66 6.60
CA LEU A 202 1.95 -20.30 7.64
C LEU A 202 2.65 -20.43 9.00
N GLU A 203 3.97 -20.56 9.01
CA GLU A 203 4.77 -20.70 10.23
C GLU A 203 4.87 -19.36 10.97
N ASP A 204 5.28 -18.31 10.25
CA ASP A 204 5.42 -16.97 10.80
C ASP A 204 4.04 -16.29 11.00
N GLY A 205 3.01 -16.78 10.31
CA GLY A 205 1.64 -16.28 10.39
C GLY A 205 1.41 -14.92 9.72
N ILE A 206 2.28 -14.56 8.77
CA ILE A 206 2.30 -13.25 8.11
C ILE A 206 2.54 -13.41 6.60
N TRP A 207 2.25 -12.37 5.83
CA TRP A 207 2.64 -12.30 4.42
C TRP A 207 4.01 -11.64 4.26
N TYR A 208 4.74 -12.06 3.24
CA TYR A 208 5.98 -11.43 2.83
C TYR A 208 5.96 -11.15 1.34
N ASP A 209 6.74 -10.15 0.93
CA ASP A 209 7.15 -10.02 -0.46
C ASP A 209 7.86 -11.29 -0.94
N TYR A 210 7.79 -11.60 -2.23
CA TYR A 210 8.44 -12.77 -2.82
C TYR A 210 9.52 -12.38 -3.82
N ASP A 211 10.68 -13.02 -3.71
CA ASP A 211 11.81 -12.81 -4.62
C ASP A 211 11.71 -13.76 -5.81
N LEU A 212 11.53 -13.21 -7.02
CA LEU A 212 11.39 -14.01 -8.25
C LEU A 212 12.66 -14.76 -8.65
N SER A 213 13.84 -14.22 -8.33
CA SER A 213 15.11 -14.83 -8.74
C SER A 213 15.51 -15.95 -7.80
N LEU A 214 15.35 -15.74 -6.48
CA LEU A 214 15.64 -16.76 -5.47
C LEU A 214 14.48 -17.71 -5.22
N ARG A 215 13.29 -17.40 -5.74
CA ARG A 215 12.06 -18.18 -5.57
C ARG A 215 11.70 -18.42 -4.10
N GLN A 216 11.88 -17.42 -3.26
CA GLN A 216 11.65 -17.52 -1.83
C GLN A 216 10.98 -16.27 -1.25
N ALA A 217 10.35 -16.43 -0.10
CA ALA A 217 9.82 -15.31 0.68
C ALA A 217 10.96 -14.42 1.19
N ARG A 218 10.78 -13.11 1.09
CA ARG A 218 11.66 -12.10 1.68
C ARG A 218 11.22 -11.89 3.13
N LYS A 219 11.73 -12.72 4.04
CA LYS A 219 11.39 -12.72 5.48
C LYS A 219 11.98 -11.50 6.23
N ILE A 220 11.60 -10.30 5.81
CA ILE A 220 12.00 -9.02 6.41
C ILE A 220 10.72 -8.30 6.86
N PHE A 221 10.80 -7.62 7.99
CA PHE A 221 9.69 -6.80 8.46
C PHE A 221 9.52 -5.56 7.59
N TYR A 222 8.35 -5.46 6.98
CA TYR A 222 7.75 -4.22 6.53
C TYR A 222 6.29 -4.22 6.97
N PRO A 223 5.72 -3.08 7.39
CA PRO A 223 4.32 -3.02 7.76
C PRO A 223 3.37 -3.28 6.58
N SER A 224 3.86 -3.17 5.33
CA SER A 224 3.14 -3.64 4.13
C SER A 224 2.76 -5.12 4.20
N ASN A 225 3.49 -5.95 4.96
CA ASN A 225 3.19 -7.36 5.23
C ASN A 225 1.77 -7.58 5.79
N LEU A 226 1.18 -6.55 6.42
CA LEU A 226 -0.18 -6.60 6.97
C LEU A 226 -1.26 -6.06 6.02
N THR A 227 -0.89 -5.55 4.85
CA THR A 227 -1.85 -5.01 3.86
C THR A 227 -2.92 -6.03 3.45
N PRO A 228 -2.63 -7.35 3.28
CA PRO A 228 -3.66 -8.34 3.03
C PRO A 228 -4.73 -8.43 4.11
N LEU A 229 -4.38 -8.16 5.37
CA LEU A 229 -5.32 -8.15 6.49
C LEU A 229 -6.34 -7.02 6.33
N TRP A 230 -5.87 -5.80 6.09
CA TRP A 230 -6.69 -4.62 5.77
C TRP A 230 -7.53 -4.81 4.50
N ALA A 231 -6.95 -5.43 3.48
CA ALA A 231 -7.62 -5.68 2.22
C ALA A 231 -8.67 -6.81 2.28
N LYS A 232 -8.69 -7.59 3.37
CA LYS A 232 -9.41 -8.88 3.45
C LYS A 232 -9.03 -9.81 2.29
N ALA A 233 -7.77 -9.73 1.86
CA ALA A 233 -7.18 -10.45 0.72
C ALA A 233 -6.58 -11.79 1.17
N TYR A 234 -7.37 -12.57 1.90
CA TYR A 234 -6.95 -13.85 2.47
C TYR A 234 -8.10 -14.86 2.48
N VAL A 235 -7.75 -16.14 2.64
CA VAL A 235 -8.69 -17.25 2.47
C VAL A 235 -9.28 -17.64 3.84
N ARG A 236 -10.55 -17.26 4.07
CA ARG A 236 -11.27 -17.50 5.34
C ARG A 236 -11.56 -18.97 5.66
N ARG A 237 -11.59 -19.84 4.64
CA ARG A 237 -11.70 -21.30 4.85
C ARG A 237 -10.41 -21.92 5.40
N MET A 238 -9.29 -21.22 5.31
CA MET A 238 -7.99 -21.69 5.82
C MET A 238 -7.80 -21.29 7.28
N LEU A 239 -8.08 -20.02 7.60
CA LEU A 239 -8.07 -19.45 8.94
C LEU A 239 -9.19 -18.43 9.03
N SER A 240 -9.87 -18.35 10.17
CA SER A 240 -10.84 -17.30 10.47
C SER A 240 -10.18 -15.91 10.55
N ASP A 241 -10.99 -14.86 10.42
CA ASP A 241 -10.53 -13.47 10.59
C ASP A 241 -9.79 -13.32 11.94
N ALA A 242 -10.32 -13.91 13.00
CA ALA A 242 -9.72 -13.84 14.33
C ALA A 242 -8.37 -14.57 14.43
N GLU A 243 -8.19 -15.71 13.75
CA GLU A 243 -6.92 -16.43 13.72
C GLU A 243 -5.83 -15.66 12.96
N TYR A 244 -6.17 -15.02 11.84
CA TYR A 244 -5.25 -14.10 11.16
C TYR A 244 -4.87 -12.92 12.07
N GLY A 245 -5.84 -12.33 12.78
CA GLY A 245 -5.60 -11.26 13.75
C GLY A 245 -4.64 -11.66 14.88
N SER A 246 -4.88 -12.82 15.50
CA SER A 246 -4.02 -13.36 16.55
C SER A 246 -2.58 -13.57 16.07
N ARG A 247 -2.41 -14.14 14.87
CA ARG A 247 -1.09 -14.35 14.25
C ARG A 247 -0.38 -13.04 13.93
N ALA A 248 -1.10 -12.05 13.40
CA ALA A 248 -0.55 -10.72 13.12
C ALA A 248 -0.06 -10.01 14.40
N VAL A 249 -0.82 -10.10 15.50
CA VAL A 249 -0.41 -9.55 16.81
C VAL A 249 0.87 -10.23 17.31
N LYS A 250 0.93 -11.56 17.25
CA LYS A 250 2.13 -12.32 17.63
C LYS A 250 3.34 -11.89 16.82
N TYR A 251 3.18 -11.72 15.50
CA TYR A 251 4.24 -11.26 14.61
C TYR A 251 4.73 -9.85 14.98
N LEU A 252 3.83 -8.88 15.09
CA LEU A 252 4.18 -7.48 15.41
C LEU A 252 4.91 -7.34 16.75
N LYS A 253 4.43 -8.05 17.79
CA LYS A 253 5.09 -8.08 19.10
C LYS A 253 6.45 -8.77 19.04
N GLY A 254 6.56 -9.88 18.29
CA GLY A 254 7.82 -10.57 18.07
C GLY A 254 8.88 -9.72 17.35
N GLN A 255 8.45 -8.82 16.46
CA GLN A 255 9.31 -7.84 15.79
C GLN A 255 9.61 -6.60 16.66
N GLY A 256 8.99 -6.46 17.83
CA GLY A 256 9.19 -5.32 18.74
C GLY A 256 8.62 -4.00 18.22
N VAL A 257 7.65 -4.04 17.30
CA VAL A 257 7.02 -2.86 16.70
C VAL A 257 6.32 -1.97 17.74
N ASP A 258 5.85 -2.57 18.83
CA ASP A 258 5.18 -1.90 19.93
C ASP A 258 6.10 -0.98 20.77
N LYS A 259 7.42 -1.09 20.60
CA LYS A 259 8.42 -0.25 21.28
C LYS A 259 8.51 1.17 20.69
N TYR A 260 8.18 1.35 19.41
CA TYR A 260 8.26 2.63 18.69
C TYR A 260 7.11 3.56 19.10
N LYS A 261 7.42 4.63 19.83
CA LYS A 261 6.43 5.50 20.48
C LYS A 261 5.86 6.58 19.56
N GLY A 262 6.50 6.93 18.46
CA GLY A 262 6.01 7.91 17.50
C GLY A 262 5.14 7.34 16.37
N GLY A 263 5.05 6.01 16.25
CA GLY A 263 4.27 5.33 15.23
C GLY A 263 4.86 3.98 14.87
N ILE A 264 4.20 3.26 13.96
CA ILE A 264 4.74 2.03 13.37
C ILE A 264 5.85 2.44 12.38
N PRO A 265 7.10 1.98 12.56
CA PRO A 265 8.17 2.32 11.66
C PRO A 265 7.99 1.62 10.30
N THR A 266 8.52 2.24 9.26
CA THR A 266 8.38 1.77 7.86
C THR A 266 9.23 0.55 7.58
N SER A 267 10.34 0.41 8.29
CA SER A 267 11.16 -0.80 8.38
C SER A 267 11.83 -0.85 9.77
N LEU A 268 12.67 -1.85 10.01
CA LEU A 268 13.51 -1.92 11.22
C LEU A 268 14.98 -1.64 10.93
N THR A 269 15.29 -1.08 9.76
CA THR A 269 16.66 -0.82 9.30
C THR A 269 16.86 0.67 9.05
N GLU A 270 17.93 1.23 9.62
CA GLU A 270 18.32 2.63 9.40
C GLU A 270 19.21 2.72 8.15
N THR A 271 18.63 3.09 7.02
CA THR A 271 19.35 3.22 5.75
C THR A 271 19.64 4.66 5.36
N GLY A 272 18.93 5.63 5.95
CA GLY A 272 18.88 7.02 5.50
C GLY A 272 17.87 7.28 4.37
N GLU A 273 17.26 6.23 3.82
CA GLU A 273 16.17 6.35 2.86
C GLU A 273 14.86 6.73 3.54
N GLN A 274 13.96 7.40 2.82
CA GLN A 274 12.76 7.95 3.44
C GLN A 274 11.70 6.90 3.82
N TRP A 275 11.67 5.75 3.15
CA TRP A 275 10.77 4.63 3.48
C TRP A 275 11.50 3.54 4.28
N ASP A 276 12.22 3.96 5.32
CA ASP A 276 12.93 3.10 6.27
C ASP A 276 12.94 3.74 7.69
N LEU A 277 13.46 3.04 8.69
CA LEU A 277 13.64 3.58 10.04
C LEU A 277 14.56 4.83 9.98
N PRO A 278 14.26 5.94 10.70
CA PRO A 278 13.25 6.09 11.75
C PRO A 278 11.84 6.49 11.28
N ASN A 279 11.57 6.57 9.98
CA ASN A 279 10.32 7.18 9.50
C ASN A 279 9.08 6.29 9.70
N ALA A 280 7.97 6.94 10.03
CA ALA A 280 6.61 6.41 10.04
C ALA A 280 5.73 7.24 9.08
N TRP A 281 5.04 6.57 8.16
CA TRP A 281 4.18 7.21 7.17
C TRP A 281 2.69 7.01 7.48
N PRO A 282 1.86 8.05 7.40
CA PRO A 282 0.44 7.97 7.76
C PRO A 282 -0.35 6.86 7.06
N PRO A 283 -0.24 6.64 5.73
CA PRO A 283 -1.03 5.61 5.04
C PRO A 283 -0.79 4.20 5.61
N ILE A 284 0.45 3.89 5.98
CA ILE A 284 0.82 2.61 6.55
C ILE A 284 0.21 2.42 7.94
N GLN A 285 0.15 3.49 8.74
CA GLN A 285 -0.46 3.43 10.08
C GLN A 285 -1.90 2.98 9.96
N GLU A 286 -2.67 3.63 9.09
CA GLU A 286 -4.09 3.31 8.87
C GLU A 286 -4.27 1.87 8.37
N ILE A 287 -3.46 1.42 7.39
CA ILE A 287 -3.51 0.05 6.87
C ILE A 287 -3.33 -0.96 8.01
N VAL A 288 -2.29 -0.82 8.83
CA VAL A 288 -2.02 -1.76 9.91
C VAL A 288 -3.11 -1.70 10.99
N ILE A 289 -3.45 -0.50 11.46
CA ILE A 289 -4.41 -0.28 12.54
C ILE A 289 -5.80 -0.81 12.15
N LEU A 290 -6.33 -0.38 11.01
CA LEU A 290 -7.66 -0.82 10.58
C LEU A 290 -7.66 -2.28 10.15
N GLY A 291 -6.56 -2.79 9.59
CA GLY A 291 -6.41 -4.22 9.30
C GLY A 291 -6.54 -5.08 10.56
N LEU A 292 -5.84 -4.73 11.64
CA LEU A 292 -5.94 -5.42 12.93
C LEU A 292 -7.33 -5.30 13.54
N ARG A 293 -7.91 -4.09 13.56
CA ARG A 293 -9.25 -3.82 14.10
C ARG A 293 -10.32 -4.69 13.44
N GLU A 294 -10.31 -4.76 12.11
CA GLU A 294 -11.33 -5.45 11.32
C GLU A 294 -11.32 -6.98 11.47
N THR A 295 -10.30 -7.55 12.12
CA THR A 295 -10.27 -8.99 12.44
C THR A 295 -11.23 -9.38 13.56
N GLY A 296 -11.63 -8.42 14.41
CA GLY A 296 -12.44 -8.68 15.60
C GLY A 296 -11.73 -9.50 16.69
N GLN A 297 -10.46 -9.88 16.52
CA GLN A 297 -9.70 -10.57 17.55
C GLN A 297 -9.35 -9.59 18.68
N LYS A 298 -9.61 -9.97 19.93
CA LYS A 298 -9.52 -9.06 21.10
C LYS A 298 -8.17 -8.36 21.23
N ASP A 299 -7.07 -9.09 21.13
CA ASP A 299 -5.71 -8.52 21.24
C ASP A 299 -5.35 -7.65 20.03
N ALA A 300 -5.84 -7.99 18.84
CA ALA A 300 -5.64 -7.23 17.62
C ALA A 300 -6.39 -5.90 17.66
N VAL A 301 -7.65 -5.92 18.12
CA VAL A 301 -8.45 -4.71 18.34
C VAL A 301 -7.80 -3.83 19.41
N GLN A 302 -7.32 -4.42 20.50
CA GLN A 302 -6.62 -3.68 21.56
C GLN A 302 -5.30 -3.06 21.05
N LEU A 303 -4.47 -3.82 20.34
CA LEU A 303 -3.22 -3.32 19.75
C LEU A 303 -3.48 -2.22 18.71
N ALA A 304 -4.53 -2.37 17.91
CA ALA A 304 -4.95 -1.35 16.94
C ALA A 304 -5.32 -0.03 17.65
N LYS A 305 -6.05 -0.10 18.77
CA LYS A 305 -6.38 1.06 19.59
C LYS A 305 -5.13 1.73 20.15
N GLU A 306 -4.19 0.94 20.68
CA GLU A 306 -2.91 1.45 21.21
C GLU A 306 -2.08 2.16 20.14
N PHE A 307 -1.98 1.57 18.95
CA PHE A 307 -1.29 2.20 17.81
C PHE A 307 -2.01 3.46 17.33
N SER A 308 -3.34 3.47 17.31
CA SER A 308 -4.12 4.66 16.96
C SER A 308 -3.90 5.80 17.95
N THR A 309 -4.02 5.54 19.26
CA THR A 309 -3.80 6.55 20.30
C THR A 309 -2.39 7.14 20.18
N ARG A 310 -1.39 6.27 20.09
CA ARG A 310 0.01 6.68 19.92
C ARG A 310 0.23 7.58 18.71
N TRP A 311 -0.30 7.19 17.56
CA TRP A 311 -0.13 7.94 16.32
C TRP A 311 -0.80 9.33 16.40
N ILE A 312 -2.03 9.39 16.93
CA ILE A 312 -2.75 10.65 17.11
C ILE A 312 -2.03 11.56 18.10
N GLU A 313 -1.59 11.04 19.25
CA GLU A 313 -0.82 11.81 20.25
C GLU A 313 0.50 12.32 19.65
N ALA A 314 1.22 11.51 18.88
CA ALA A 314 2.43 11.94 18.20
C ALA A 314 2.15 13.06 17.16
N ASN A 315 1.06 12.96 16.39
CA ASN A 315 0.65 14.01 15.46
C ASN A 315 0.24 15.29 16.19
N MET A 316 -0.55 15.20 17.26
CA MET A 316 -0.98 16.35 18.06
C MET A 316 0.20 17.07 18.69
N LYS A 317 1.12 16.32 19.31
CA LYS A 317 2.35 16.89 19.86
C LYS A 317 3.17 17.61 18.79
N GLY A 318 3.35 16.99 17.62
CA GLY A 318 4.09 17.60 16.52
C GLY A 318 3.41 18.86 15.98
N PHE A 319 2.08 18.87 15.95
CA PHE A 319 1.29 20.04 15.58
C PHE A 319 1.48 21.19 16.57
N GLU A 320 1.33 20.92 17.87
CA GLU A 320 1.45 21.91 18.94
C GLU A 320 2.87 22.49 19.05
N GLU A 321 3.90 21.66 18.89
CA GLU A 321 5.30 22.07 19.02
C GLU A 321 5.87 22.77 17.77
N ASN A 322 5.18 22.70 16.62
CA ASN A 322 5.69 23.21 15.34
C ASN A 322 4.72 24.15 14.62
N ASP A 323 4.29 25.22 15.31
CA ASP A 323 3.44 26.29 14.75
C ASP A 323 2.16 25.78 14.08
N ASN A 324 1.50 24.76 14.65
CA ASN A 324 0.26 24.19 14.11
C ASN A 324 0.43 23.59 12.70
N LYS A 325 1.57 22.94 12.44
CA LYS A 325 1.86 22.27 11.16
C LYS A 325 1.78 20.76 11.28
N MET A 326 1.14 20.13 10.30
CA MET A 326 1.20 18.69 10.06
C MET A 326 2.29 18.37 9.05
N PHE A 327 2.94 17.22 9.15
CA PHE A 327 4.09 16.86 8.30
C PHE A 327 3.79 15.68 7.39
N GLU A 328 4.55 15.56 6.29
CA GLU A 328 4.49 14.42 5.35
C GLU A 328 4.68 13.07 6.05
N LYS A 329 5.63 13.00 6.98
CA LYS A 329 6.08 11.80 7.70
C LYS A 329 6.59 12.17 9.08
N TYR A 330 6.56 11.22 10.02
CA TYR A 330 6.92 11.41 11.42
C TYR A 330 8.04 10.45 11.84
N ASP A 331 8.74 10.77 12.92
CA ASP A 331 9.73 9.89 13.53
C ASP A 331 9.02 8.84 14.40
N ALA A 332 9.22 7.55 14.08
CA ALA A 332 8.61 6.42 14.79
C ALA A 332 9.18 6.24 16.21
N ILE A 333 10.39 6.73 16.48
CA ILE A 333 11.08 6.62 17.77
C ILE A 333 10.67 7.79 18.69
N LYS A 334 10.65 9.02 18.16
CA LYS A 334 10.44 10.26 18.91
C LYS A 334 9.07 10.91 18.61
N PRO A 335 8.06 10.71 19.46
CA PRO A 335 6.73 11.30 19.27
C PRO A 335 6.80 12.83 19.13
N GLY A 336 6.08 13.37 18.17
CA GLY A 336 6.03 14.81 17.84
C GLY A 336 7.09 15.28 16.86
N GLN A 337 8.14 14.50 16.63
CA GLN A 337 9.17 14.86 15.65
C GLN A 337 8.75 14.44 14.24
N TYR A 338 9.05 15.28 13.25
CA TYR A 338 8.87 14.94 11.85
C TYR A 338 10.02 14.04 11.37
N GLY A 339 9.74 13.22 10.36
CA GLY A 339 10.74 12.33 9.75
C GLY A 339 11.65 13.06 8.74
N GLY A 340 12.67 12.36 8.25
CA GLY A 340 13.66 12.89 7.31
C GLY A 340 14.08 11.88 6.24
N GLY A 341 15.25 12.09 5.64
CA GLY A 341 15.82 11.17 4.63
C GLY A 341 15.21 11.28 3.23
N GLY A 342 15.83 10.58 2.28
CA GLY A 342 15.49 10.63 0.86
C GLY A 342 16.07 11.83 0.10
N GLU A 343 15.54 12.09 -1.09
CA GLU A 343 16.08 13.06 -2.05
C GLU A 343 15.69 14.52 -1.78
N TYR A 344 14.71 14.79 -0.92
CA TYR A 344 14.18 16.15 -0.70
C TYR A 344 13.77 16.44 0.76
N PRO A 345 13.70 17.73 1.17
CA PRO A 345 13.30 18.11 2.53
C PRO A 345 11.85 17.76 2.87
N VAL A 346 11.55 17.56 4.16
CA VAL A 346 10.19 17.29 4.64
C VAL A 346 9.17 18.37 4.23
N GLN A 347 7.94 17.97 3.92
CA GLN A 347 6.85 18.86 3.50
C GLN A 347 5.79 19.04 4.61
N THR A 348 5.07 20.17 4.60
CA THR A 348 4.06 20.55 5.63
C THR A 348 2.62 20.63 5.10
N GLY A 349 1.64 20.57 6.00
CA GLY A 349 0.19 20.63 5.71
C GLY A 349 -0.42 19.32 5.20
N PHE A 350 0.35 18.24 5.19
CA PHE A 350 0.25 17.17 4.19
C PHE A 350 -1.08 16.39 4.15
N GLY A 351 -1.64 16.21 2.95
CA GLY A 351 -3.00 15.69 2.75
C GLY A 351 -3.28 14.32 3.38
N TRP A 352 -2.40 13.33 3.22
CA TRP A 352 -2.60 12.01 3.82
C TRP A 352 -2.48 12.02 5.36
N SER A 353 -1.76 12.98 5.95
CA SER A 353 -1.48 13.02 7.38
C SER A 353 -2.73 13.52 8.07
N ASN A 354 -3.29 14.59 7.51
CA ASN A 354 -4.57 15.14 7.90
C ASN A 354 -5.67 14.08 7.70
N GLY A 355 -5.71 13.42 6.54
CA GLY A 355 -6.71 12.40 6.23
C GLY A 355 -6.69 11.21 7.19
N VAL A 356 -5.52 10.63 7.45
CA VAL A 356 -5.36 9.48 8.36
C VAL A 356 -5.65 9.87 9.80
N ALA A 357 -5.15 11.03 10.27
CA ALA A 357 -5.44 11.50 11.63
C ALA A 357 -6.96 11.66 11.84
N LEU A 358 -7.66 12.30 10.89
CA LEU A 358 -9.11 12.45 10.94
C LEU A 358 -9.85 11.11 10.86
N SER A 359 -9.38 10.18 10.01
CA SER A 359 -9.96 8.84 9.90
C SER A 359 -9.87 8.08 11.23
N LEU A 360 -8.70 8.06 11.85
CA LEU A 360 -8.48 7.37 13.13
C LEU A 360 -9.21 8.05 14.30
N ILE A 361 -9.25 9.38 14.35
CA ILE A 361 -10.10 10.12 15.29
C ILE A 361 -11.56 9.72 15.12
N ASN A 362 -12.03 9.65 13.86
CA ASN A 362 -13.40 9.27 13.59
C ASN A 362 -13.70 7.83 14.05
N VAL A 363 -12.78 6.90 13.83
CA VAL A 363 -12.96 5.48 14.17
C VAL A 363 -12.89 5.21 15.67
N TYR A 364 -12.04 5.92 16.43
CA TYR A 364 -11.75 5.58 17.84
C TYR A 364 -12.24 6.58 18.88
N TYR A 365 -12.55 7.81 18.47
CA TYR A 365 -12.90 8.91 19.39
C TYR A 365 -14.27 9.52 19.12
N THR A 366 -14.82 9.35 17.91
CA THR A 366 -16.19 9.80 17.61
C THR A 366 -17.15 8.66 17.25
N GLY A 367 -16.63 7.53 16.78
CA GLY A 367 -17.40 6.31 16.52
C GLY A 367 -17.58 5.51 17.80
N ASP A 368 -18.74 5.70 18.43
CA ASP A 368 -19.49 4.77 19.30
C ASP A 368 -18.77 4.19 20.56
N ASN A 369 -19.17 4.41 21.82
CA ASN A 369 -20.40 4.94 22.44
C ASN A 369 -21.68 4.85 21.59
N LEU A 370 -21.94 3.67 21.02
CA LEU A 370 -23.25 3.13 20.68
C LEU A 370 -23.27 1.64 21.00
#